data_AF-A0A0L0JC32-F1
#
_entry.id   AF-A0A0L0JC32-F1
#
_cell.length_a   1.000
_cell.length_b   1.000
_cell.length_c   1.000
_cell.angle_alpha   90.00
_cell.angle_beta   90.00
_cell.angle_gamma   90.00
#
_symmetry.space_group_name_H-M   'P 1'
#
loop_
_entity.id
_entity.type
_entity.pdbx_description
1 polymer ?
#
loop_
_entity_poly.entity_id
_entity_poly.type
_entity_poly.pdbx_seq_one_letter_code
_entity_poly.pdbx_strand_id
1 'polypeptide(L)'
;MNSPDPDVEKKATGRLLEVVRSFVTTHVSWKPLFTGAVITGEDRMRLYFRSPERDRTYGVDVLISHTGPGLLGALASPAYLANEHLHQPSDDPHCDVIVDCTAY
;
A
#
# COMPACT_ATOMS: atom_id res chain seq x y z
N MET A 1 -3.18 19.31 17.47
CA MET A 1 -3.57 18.12 16.69
C MET A 1 -4.83 17.57 17.34
N ASN A 2 -5.95 17.56 16.61
CA ASN A 2 -7.12 16.81 17.06
C ASN A 2 -6.82 15.33 16.76
N SER A 3 -6.90 14.48 17.77
CA SER A 3 -6.87 13.04 17.57
C SER A 3 -8.09 12.65 16.72
N PRO A 4 -7.95 11.70 15.77
CA PRO A 4 -9.09 11.22 15.00
C PRO A 4 -10.16 10.64 15.95
N ASP A 5 -11.41 10.70 15.50
CA ASP A 5 -12.54 10.07 16.19
C ASP A 5 -12.25 8.56 16.36
N PRO A 6 -12.35 8.00 17.58
CA PRO A 6 -12.08 6.59 17.84
C PRO A 6 -12.85 5.61 16.95
N ASP A 7 -14.07 5.96 16.53
CA ASP A 7 -14.87 5.10 15.66
C ASP A 7 -14.33 5.09 14.22
N VAL A 8 -13.78 6.22 13.76
CA VAL A 8 -13.12 6.34 12.46
C VAL A 8 -11.82 5.53 12.45
N GLU A 9 -11.01 5.66 13.50
CA GLU A 9 -9.75 4.91 13.64
C GLU A 9 -10.00 3.39 13.67
N LYS A 10 -11.03 2.94 14.41
CA LYS A 10 -11.40 1.52 14.48
C LYS A 10 -11.84 0.98 13.12
N LYS A 11 -12.63 1.74 12.36
CA LYS A 11 -13.08 1.34 11.02
C LYS A 11 -11.92 1.29 10.03
N ALA A 12 -11.05 2.29 10.03
CA ALA A 12 -9.85 2.33 9.21
C ALA A 12 -8.92 1.14 9.52
N THR A 13 -8.72 0.84 10.80
CA THR A 13 -7.92 -0.32 11.25
C THR A 13 -8.53 -1.64 10.77
N GLY A 14 -9.86 -1.80 10.87
CA GLY A 14 -10.55 -3.00 10.38
C GLY A 14 -10.34 -3.21 8.88
N ARG A 15 -10.46 -2.15 8.08
CA ARG A 15 -10.19 -2.19 6.63
C ARG A 15 -8.73 -2.49 6.31
N LEU A 16 -7.80 -1.86 7.03
CA LEU A 16 -6.39 -2.13 6.87
C LEU A 16 -6.09 -3.62 7.11
N LEU A 17 -6.66 -4.22 8.16
CA LEU A 17 -6.48 -5.65 8.43
C LEU A 17 -7.01 -6.54 7.31
N GLU A 18 -8.15 -6.19 6.68
CA GLU A 18 -8.67 -6.91 5.51
C GLU A 18 -7.70 -6.84 4.32
N VAL A 19 -7.14 -5.66 4.07
CA VAL A 19 -6.14 -5.43 3.00
C VAL A 19 -4.86 -6.22 3.27
N VAL A 20 -4.30 -6.12 4.48
CA VAL A 20 -3.10 -6.86 4.89
C VAL A 20 -3.33 -8.37 4.75
N ARG A 21 -4.49 -8.86 5.21
CA ARG A 21 -4.84 -10.28 5.09
C ARG A 21 -4.83 -10.73 3.63
N SER A 22 -5.30 -9.91 2.69
CA SER A 22 -5.28 -10.25 1.26
C SER A 22 -3.86 -10.52 0.77
N PHE A 23 -2.90 -9.64 1.09
CA PHE A 23 -1.52 -9.83 0.65
C PHE A 23 -0.80 -10.96 1.36
N VAL A 24 -0.99 -11.11 2.68
CA VAL A 24 -0.31 -12.15 3.47
C VAL A 24 -0.79 -13.56 3.08
N THR A 25 -2.09 -13.75 2.93
CA THR A 25 -2.67 -15.09 2.64
C THR A 25 -2.47 -15.55 1.19
N THR A 26 -2.16 -14.64 0.27
CA THR A 26 -2.02 -14.94 -1.17
C THR A 26 -0.59 -14.76 -1.69
N HIS A 27 0.38 -14.51 -0.79
CA HIS A 27 1.77 -14.28 -1.16
C HIS A 27 2.42 -15.54 -1.73
N VAL A 28 3.22 -15.33 -2.78
CA VAL A 28 4.10 -16.31 -3.41
C VAL A 28 5.40 -15.61 -3.76
N SER A 29 6.53 -16.33 -3.77
CA SER A 29 7.88 -15.76 -3.80
C SER A 29 8.20 -14.86 -4.99
N TRP A 30 7.50 -15.03 -6.12
CA TRP A 30 7.69 -14.21 -7.32
C TRP A 30 6.86 -12.91 -7.33
N LYS A 31 5.97 -12.72 -6.36
CA LYS A 31 5.18 -11.49 -6.20
C LYS A 31 5.88 -10.50 -5.27
N PRO A 32 5.54 -9.19 -5.33
CA PRO A 32 5.98 -8.23 -4.34
C PRO A 32 5.63 -8.69 -2.92
N LEU A 33 6.61 -8.64 -2.04
CA LEU A 33 6.43 -8.98 -0.63
C LEU A 33 5.85 -7.77 0.09
N PHE A 34 4.66 -7.90 0.67
CA PHE A 34 4.12 -6.90 1.57
C PHE A 34 4.96 -6.85 2.86
N THR A 35 5.47 -5.68 3.22
CA THR A 35 6.39 -5.50 4.37
C THR A 35 5.80 -4.65 5.49
N GLY A 36 4.75 -3.86 5.23
CA GLY A 36 4.11 -3.06 6.26
C GLY A 36 3.09 -2.07 5.70
N ALA A 37 2.41 -1.37 6.60
CA ALA A 37 1.49 -0.31 6.25
C ALA A 37 1.44 0.76 7.34
N VAL A 38 1.12 1.99 6.95
CA VAL A 38 0.90 3.12 7.87
C VAL A 38 -0.33 3.91 7.43
N ILE A 39 -1.17 4.29 8.39
CA ILE A 39 -2.28 5.22 8.15
C ILE A 39 -1.71 6.63 8.17
N THR A 40 -1.86 7.36 7.07
CA THR A 40 -1.29 8.71 6.88
C THR A 40 -2.35 9.81 6.96
N GLY A 41 -3.63 9.46 7.00
CA GLY A 41 -4.76 10.36 7.17
C GLY A 41 -6.08 9.60 7.36
N GLU A 42 -7.21 10.31 7.42
CA GLU A 42 -8.52 9.72 7.73
C GLU A 42 -8.93 8.58 6.79
N ASP A 43 -8.61 8.70 5.51
CA ASP A 43 -8.89 7.68 4.49
C ASP A 43 -7.66 7.36 3.66
N ARG A 44 -6.46 7.71 4.14
CA ARG A 44 -5.20 7.53 3.40
C ARG A 44 -4.31 6.57 4.16
N MET A 45 -3.73 5.63 3.43
CA MET A 45 -2.67 4.78 3.95
C MET A 45 -1.57 4.59 2.91
N ARG A 46 -0.36 4.33 3.42
CA ARG A 46 0.77 3.87 2.62
C ARG A 46 1.02 2.40 2.89
N LEU A 47 1.06 1.60 1.83
CA LEU A 47 1.43 0.19 1.87
C LEU A 47 2.86 0.03 1.38
N TYR A 48 3.65 -0.82 2.03
CA TYR A 48 5.04 -1.06 1.66
C TYR A 48 5.20 -2.43 1.02
N PHE A 49 5.86 -2.46 -0.14
CA PHE A 49 6.15 -3.67 -0.88
C PHE A 49 7.62 -3.75 -1.27
N ARG A 50 8.27 -4.89 -1.05
CA ARG A 50 9.60 -5.15 -1.57
C ARG A 50 9.51 -5.95 -2.87
N SER A 51 10.17 -5.43 -3.91
CA SER A 51 10.33 -6.14 -5.18
C SER A 51 11.17 -7.40 -4.99
N PRO A 52 10.75 -8.56 -5.49
CA PRO A 52 11.63 -9.71 -5.58
C PRO A 52 12.71 -9.55 -6.66
N GLU A 53 12.48 -8.70 -7.68
CA GLU A 53 13.35 -8.60 -8.86
C GLU A 53 14.30 -7.38 -8.82
N ARG A 54 13.83 -6.24 -8.32
CA ARG A 54 14.54 -4.95 -8.43
C ARG A 54 15.27 -4.49 -7.17
N ASP A 55 15.29 -5.33 -6.12
CA ASP A 55 15.78 -5.00 -4.78
C ASP A 55 15.30 -3.62 -4.26
N ARG A 56 14.09 -3.23 -4.67
CA ARG A 56 13.50 -1.91 -4.43
C ARG A 56 12.29 -2.06 -3.52
N THR A 57 12.12 -1.10 -2.61
CA THR A 57 10.94 -0.98 -1.75
C THR A 57 10.04 0.14 -2.28
N TYR A 58 8.79 -0.20 -2.57
CA TYR A 58 7.75 0.72 -3.03
C TYR A 58 6.86 1.12 -1.86
N GLY A 59 6.67 2.41 -1.65
CA GLY A 59 5.57 2.95 -0.84
C GLY A 59 4.39 3.23 -1.76
N VAL A 60 3.24 2.63 -1.51
CA VAL A 60 2.04 2.78 -2.34
C VAL A 60 0.99 3.54 -1.55
N ASP A 61 0.67 4.75 -1.99
CA ASP A 61 -0.37 5.56 -1.38
C ASP A 61 -1.73 5.18 -1.97
N VAL A 62 -2.67 4.82 -1.10
CA VAL A 62 -4.02 4.39 -1.49
C VAL A 62 -5.06 5.05 -0.59
N LEU A 63 -6.29 5.13 -1.10
CA LEU A 63 -7.45 5.42 -0.27
C LEU A 63 -7.98 4.12 0.36
N ILE A 64 -8.14 4.11 1.68
CA ILE A 64 -8.59 2.92 2.44
C ILE A 64 -9.96 2.49 1.94
N SER A 65 -10.87 3.46 1.75
CA SER A 65 -12.23 3.24 1.24
C SER A 65 -12.28 2.68 -0.19
N HIS A 66 -11.25 2.93 -1.02
CA HIS A 66 -11.20 2.52 -2.43
C HIS A 66 -10.32 1.28 -2.67
N THR A 67 -9.76 0.67 -1.62
CA THR A 67 -8.90 -0.51 -1.76
C THR A 67 -9.73 -1.78 -2.02
N GLY A 68 -10.23 -1.92 -3.24
CA GLY A 68 -10.99 -3.07 -3.72
C GLY A 68 -10.13 -4.17 -4.37
N PRO A 69 -10.75 -5.30 -4.77
CA PRO A 69 -10.04 -6.44 -5.36
C PRO A 69 -9.19 -6.09 -6.60
N GLY A 70 -9.64 -5.13 -7.41
CA GLY A 70 -8.90 -4.67 -8.60
C GLY A 70 -7.55 -4.04 -8.23
N LEU A 71 -7.55 -3.10 -7.27
CA LEU A 71 -6.32 -2.47 -6.78
C LEU A 71 -5.43 -3.51 -6.09
N LEU A 72 -5.99 -4.35 -5.23
CA LEU A 72 -5.23 -5.42 -4.56
C LEU A 72 -4.53 -6.35 -5.58
N GLY A 73 -5.24 -6.73 -6.64
CA GLY A 73 -4.67 -7.52 -7.74
C GLY A 73 -3.55 -6.79 -8.48
N ALA A 74 -3.72 -5.49 -8.73
CA ALA A 74 -2.70 -4.65 -9.36
C ALA A 74 -1.44 -4.56 -8.49
N LEU A 75 -1.56 -4.30 -7.19
CA LEU A 75 -0.42 -4.19 -6.27
C LEU A 75 0.31 -5.53 -6.06
N ALA A 76 -0.38 -6.65 -6.25
CA ALA A 76 0.23 -7.98 -6.26
C ALA A 76 1.04 -8.28 -7.54
N SER A 77 0.99 -7.40 -8.56
CA SER A 77 1.72 -7.55 -9.83
C SER A 77 3.07 -6.83 -9.79
N PRO A 78 4.20 -7.54 -10.03
CA PRO A 78 5.51 -6.90 -10.17
C PRO A 78 5.54 -5.82 -11.25
N ALA A 79 4.87 -6.06 -12.38
CA ALA A 79 4.88 -5.15 -13.53
C ALA A 79 4.16 -3.84 -13.23
N TYR A 80 3.10 -3.88 -12.43
CA TYR A 80 2.36 -2.67 -12.05
C TYR A 80 3.21 -1.76 -11.16
N LEU A 81 3.83 -2.32 -10.11
CA LEU A 81 4.72 -1.56 -9.23
C LEU A 81 5.97 -1.06 -9.95
N ALA A 82 6.46 -1.80 -10.95
CA ALA A 82 7.62 -1.40 -11.75
C ALA A 82 7.30 -0.33 -12.82
N ASN A 83 6.05 0.10 -12.96
CA ASN A 83 5.66 1.11 -13.95
C ASN A 83 6.15 2.51 -13.52
N GLU A 84 7.27 2.93 -14.10
CA GLU A 84 7.96 4.18 -13.76
C GLU A 84 7.12 5.43 -14.02
N HIS A 85 6.07 5.36 -14.86
CA HIS A 85 5.15 6.49 -15.05
C HIS A 85 4.29 6.80 -13.82
N LEU A 86 4.13 5.84 -12.91
CA LEU A 86 3.40 6.00 -11.66
C LEU A 86 4.33 6.42 -10.51
N HIS A 87 5.64 6.50 -10.75
CA HIS A 87 6.63 6.74 -9.72
C HIS A 87 6.76 8.22 -9.41
N GLN A 88 6.79 8.51 -8.12
CA GLN A 88 7.12 9.80 -7.56
C GLN A 88 8.37 9.67 -6.67
N PRO A 89 9.18 10.73 -6.55
CA PRO A 89 10.27 10.75 -5.60
C PRO A 89 9.76 10.47 -4.18
N SER A 90 10.54 9.70 -3.42
CA SER A 90 10.23 9.37 -2.02
C SER A 90 11.10 10.21 -1.08
N ASP A 91 10.44 10.88 -0.12
CA ASP A 91 11.09 11.47 1.06
C ASP A 91 10.95 10.54 2.30
N ASP A 92 10.35 9.35 2.13
CA ASP A 92 10.11 8.38 3.19
C ASP A 92 11.31 7.42 3.30
N PRO A 93 12.00 7.36 4.46
CA PRO A 93 13.20 6.54 4.63
C PRO A 93 12.94 5.03 4.52
N HIS A 94 11.67 4.59 4.51
CA HIS A 94 11.29 3.19 4.41
C HIS A 94 11.04 2.72 2.98
N CYS A 95 11.07 3.60 1.98
CA CYS A 95 10.89 3.21 0.59
C CYS A 95 11.68 4.08 -0.40
N ASP A 96 12.10 3.45 -1.49
CA ASP A 96 12.92 4.11 -2.51
C ASP A 96 12.07 4.96 -3.46
N VAL A 97 10.79 4.65 -3.58
CA VAL A 97 9.88 5.30 -4.52
C VAL A 97 8.45 5.26 -4.02
N ILE A 98 7.68 6.30 -4.33
CA ILE A 98 6.25 6.38 -4.06
C ILE A 98 5.46 6.07 -5.33
N VAL A 99 4.40 5.27 -5.19
CA VAL A 99 3.41 4.99 -6.23
C VAL A 99 2.07 5.54 -5.73
N ASP A 100 1.59 6.63 -6.32
CA ASP A 100 0.31 7.23 -5.94
C ASP A 100 -0.84 6.53 -6.66
N CYS A 101 -1.62 5.75 -5.92
CA CYS A 101 -2.83 5.06 -6.37
C CYS A 101 -4.09 5.68 -5.75
N THR A 102 -4.04 6.91 -5.23
CA THR A 102 -5.22 7.55 -4.63
C THR A 102 -6.30 7.92 -5.66
N ALA A 103 -5.96 7.90 -6.95
CA ALA A 103 -6.87 8.14 -8.07
C ALA A 103 -7.30 6.84 -8.80
N TYR A 104 -6.99 5.66 -8.25
CA TYR A 104 -7.30 4.36 -8.86
C TYR A 104 -8.80 4.05 -8.89
#